data_AF-A0A329TC68-F1
#
_entry.id   AF-A0A329TC68-F1
#
_cell.length_a   1.000
_cell.length_b   1.000
_cell.length_c   1.000
_cell.angle_alpha   90.00
_cell.angle_beta   90.00
_cell.angle_gamma   90.00
#
_symmetry.space_group_name_H-M   'P 1'
#
loop_
_entity.id
_entity.type
_entity.pdbx_description
1 polymer ?
#
loop_
_entity_poly.entity_id
_entity_poly.type
_entity_poly.pdbx_seq_one_letter_code
_entity_poly.pdbx_strand_id
1 'polypeptide(L)'
;MTGSNLESMVGRLYEHLVATRERPIEREASRWIGEADAIAGDLVGAGVSDLDTAVVEERVGHVAELLSNVETTGDPTADEHVETARDLADTISEPNTGSE
;
A
#
# COMPACT_ATOMS: atom_id res chain seq x y z
N MET A 1 4.24 8.08 14.81
CA MET A 1 4.63 8.70 13.52
C MET A 1 4.10 10.13 13.46
N THR A 2 4.80 11.07 12.81
CA THR A 2 4.30 12.44 12.56
C THR A 2 3.57 12.49 11.22
N GLY A 3 2.52 13.31 11.06
CA GLY A 3 1.66 13.34 9.85
C GLY A 3 2.42 13.45 8.52
N SER A 4 3.47 14.28 8.45
CA SER A 4 4.30 14.41 7.23
C SER A 4 5.10 13.14 6.89
N ASN A 5 5.49 12.34 7.88
CA ASN A 5 6.16 11.06 7.65
C ASN A 5 5.16 10.00 7.14
N LEU A 6 3.95 9.99 7.70
CA LEU A 6 2.86 9.13 7.25
C LEU A 6 2.48 9.43 5.80
N GLU A 7 2.31 10.70 5.46
CA GLU A 7 2.06 11.15 4.09
C GLU A 7 3.16 10.70 3.12
N SER A 8 4.43 10.81 3.52
CA SER A 8 5.55 10.35 2.72
C SER A 8 5.53 8.83 2.49
N MET A 9 5.18 8.05 3.52
CA MET A 9 5.11 6.58 3.41
C MET A 9 3.92 6.14 2.54
N VAL A 10 2.74 6.73 2.73
CA VAL A 10 1.55 6.46 1.91
C VAL A 10 1.79 6.88 0.45
N GLY A 11 2.47 8.00 0.22
CA GLY A 11 2.87 8.42 -1.12
C GLY A 11 3.78 7.40 -1.80
N ARG A 12 4.80 6.89 -1.09
CA ARG A 12 5.68 5.84 -1.62
C ARG A 12 4.95 4.52 -1.87
N LEU A 13 4.03 4.14 -0.98
CA LEU A 13 3.15 2.99 -1.18
C LEU A 13 2.39 3.13 -2.50
N TYR A 14 1.75 4.28 -2.73
CA TYR A 14 1.02 4.55 -3.97
C TYR A 14 1.94 4.52 -5.21
N GLU A 15 3.13 5.09 -5.14
CA GLU A 15 4.11 5.05 -6.24
C GLU A 15 4.48 3.61 -6.64
N HIS A 16 4.70 2.73 -5.65
CA HIS A 16 4.99 1.32 -5.93
C HIS A 16 3.80 0.60 -6.59
N LEU A 17 2.57 0.87 -6.15
CA LEU A 17 1.36 0.31 -6.76
C LEU A 17 1.18 0.77 -8.22
N VAL A 18 1.42 2.04 -8.50
CA VAL A 18 1.42 2.58 -9.87
C VAL A 18 2.50 1.90 -10.71
N ALA A 19 3.74 1.80 -10.21
CA ALA A 19 4.84 1.16 -10.92
C ALA A 19 4.55 -0.32 -11.22
N THR A 20 3.88 -1.03 -10.33
CA THR A 20 3.40 -2.41 -10.57
C THR A 20 2.38 -2.45 -11.71
N ARG A 21 1.42 -1.51 -11.77
CA ARG A 21 0.40 -1.46 -12.84
C ARG A 21 0.95 -1.08 -14.22
N GLU A 22 2.12 -0.43 -14.27
CA GLU A 22 2.81 -0.14 -15.53
C GLU A 22 3.51 -1.37 -16.13
N ARG A 23 3.53 -2.50 -15.42
CA ARG A 23 4.16 -3.75 -15.84
C ARG A 23 3.15 -4.76 -16.42
N PRO A 24 3.61 -5.70 -17.27
CA PRO A 24 2.77 -6.78 -17.75
C PRO A 24 2.54 -7.83 -16.65
N ILE A 25 1.57 -7.56 -15.78
CA ILE A 25 1.20 -8.43 -14.66
C ILE A 25 0.06 -9.40 -15.00
N GLU A 26 -0.03 -10.49 -14.24
CA GLU A 26 -1.13 -11.45 -14.34
C GLU A 26 -2.49 -10.83 -14.00
N ARG A 27 -3.56 -11.36 -14.60
CA ARG A 27 -4.92 -10.81 -14.43
C ARG A 27 -5.42 -10.90 -12.99
N GLU A 28 -5.04 -11.94 -12.26
CA GLU A 28 -5.43 -12.13 -10.86
C GLU A 28 -4.74 -11.10 -9.97
N ALA A 29 -3.41 -10.96 -10.10
CA ALA A 29 -2.65 -9.91 -9.43
C ALA A 29 -3.19 -8.51 -9.76
N SER A 30 -3.47 -8.22 -11.03
CA SER A 30 -4.01 -6.93 -11.47
C SER A 30 -5.32 -6.54 -10.76
N ARG A 31 -6.15 -7.51 -10.37
CA ARG A 31 -7.39 -7.23 -9.62
C ARG A 31 -7.07 -6.70 -8.23
N TRP A 32 -6.21 -7.39 -7.49
CA TRP A 32 -5.81 -7.01 -6.13
C TRP A 32 -5.04 -5.69 -6.12
N ILE A 33 -4.08 -5.54 -7.04
CA ILE A 33 -3.27 -4.32 -7.18
C ILE A 33 -4.16 -3.12 -7.55
N GLY A 34 -5.15 -3.29 -8.42
CA GLY A 34 -6.07 -2.20 -8.79
C GLY A 34 -6.90 -1.70 -7.61
N GLU A 35 -7.32 -2.58 -6.72
CA GLU A 35 -8.09 -2.21 -5.52
C GLU A 35 -7.20 -1.54 -4.47
N ALA A 36 -6.01 -2.09 -4.23
CA ALA A 36 -4.99 -1.49 -3.38
C ALA A 36 -4.62 -0.07 -3.84
N ASP A 37 -4.41 0.10 -5.15
CA ASP A 37 -4.08 1.38 -5.77
C ASP A 37 -5.18 2.42 -5.59
N ALA A 38 -6.44 2.02 -5.76
CA ALA A 38 -7.58 2.92 -5.58
C ALA A 38 -7.67 3.45 -4.14
N ILE A 39 -7.42 2.60 -3.14
CA ILE A 39 -7.42 2.99 -1.72
C ILE A 39 -6.24 3.92 -1.42
N ALA A 40 -5.04 3.58 -1.86
CA ALA A 40 -3.86 4.41 -1.65
C ALA A 40 -3.98 5.78 -2.35
N GLY A 41 -4.54 5.80 -3.57
CA GLY A 41 -4.82 7.02 -4.31
C GLY A 41 -5.87 7.92 -3.63
N ASP A 42 -6.90 7.33 -3.00
CA ASP A 42 -7.90 8.06 -2.20
C ASP A 42 -7.25 8.76 -1.00
N LEU A 43 -6.36 8.06 -0.28
CA LEU A 43 -5.61 8.63 0.85
C LEU A 43 -4.69 9.78 0.43
N VAL A 44 -3.94 9.61 -0.66
CA VAL A 44 -3.07 10.67 -1.21
C VAL A 44 -3.90 11.87 -1.68
N GLY A 45 -5.01 11.63 -2.38
CA GLY A 45 -5.89 12.68 -2.90
C GLY A 45 -6.62 13.47 -1.80
N ALA A 46 -6.93 12.82 -0.68
CA ALA A 46 -7.58 13.45 0.47
C ALA A 46 -6.62 14.29 1.34
N GLY A 47 -5.30 14.10 1.20
CA GLY A 47 -4.30 14.72 2.06
C GLY A 47 -4.13 13.94 3.35
N VAL A 48 -3.14 13.04 3.40
CA VAL A 48 -2.89 12.15 4.54
C VAL A 48 -2.67 12.91 5.85
N SER A 49 -2.04 14.08 5.79
CA SER A 49 -1.83 14.95 6.95
C SER A 49 -3.12 15.58 7.52
N ASP A 50 -4.20 15.62 6.72
CA ASP A 50 -5.52 16.14 7.12
C ASP A 50 -6.44 15.04 7.66
N LEU A 51 -6.07 13.78 7.48
CA LEU A 51 -6.81 12.62 7.98
C LEU A 51 -6.35 12.22 9.39
N ASP A 52 -7.27 11.58 10.12
CA ASP A 52 -6.90 10.94 11.39
C ASP A 52 -5.97 9.75 11.11
N THR A 53 -4.87 9.67 11.86
CA THR A 53 -3.90 8.58 11.73
C THR A 53 -4.57 7.22 11.80
N ALA A 54 -5.55 7.01 12.69
CA ALA A 54 -6.23 5.73 12.82
C ALA A 54 -7.00 5.34 11.54
N VAL A 55 -7.57 6.33 10.83
CA VAL A 55 -8.25 6.10 9.55
C VAL A 55 -7.24 5.71 8.47
N VAL A 56 -6.08 6.36 8.43
CA VAL A 56 -5.01 6.02 7.48
C VAL A 56 -4.49 4.60 7.75
N GLU A 57 -4.21 4.28 9.02
CA GLU A 57 -3.75 2.95 9.46
C GLU A 57 -4.76 1.86 9.05
N GLU A 58 -6.06 2.06 9.32
CA GLU A 58 -7.12 1.11 8.95
C GLU A 58 -7.18 0.89 7.43
N ARG A 59 -7.16 1.97 6.65
CA ARG A 59 -7.25 1.92 5.18
C ARG A 59 -6.02 1.27 4.57
N VAL A 60 -4.84 1.57 5.08
CA VAL A 60 -3.58 0.97 4.63
C VAL A 60 -3.48 -0.50 5.07
N GLY A 61 -4.04 -0.87 6.23
CA GLY A 61 -4.15 -2.27 6.63
C GLY A 61 -4.96 -3.09 5.63
N HIS A 62 -6.02 -2.51 5.07
CA HIS A 62 -6.76 -3.18 3.99
C HIS A 62 -5.93 -3.30 2.71
N VAL A 63 -5.06 -2.32 2.40
CA VAL A 63 -4.10 -2.44 1.29
C VAL A 63 -3.15 -3.62 1.53
N ALA A 64 -2.58 -3.75 2.73
CA ALA A 64 -1.71 -4.88 3.08
C ALA A 64 -2.42 -6.23 2.91
N GLU A 65 -3.68 -6.33 3.34
CA GLU A 65 -4.51 -7.52 3.16
C GLU A 65 -4.70 -7.86 1.66
N LEU A 66 -5.01 -6.87 0.83
CA LEU A 66 -5.16 -7.08 -0.63
C LEU A 66 -3.85 -7.55 -1.26
N LEU A 67 -2.72 -6.92 -0.91
CA LEU A 67 -1.40 -7.32 -1.39
C LEU A 67 -0.99 -8.70 -0.90
N SER A 68 -1.47 -9.14 0.26
CA SER A 68 -1.21 -10.49 0.76
C SER A 68 -1.79 -11.61 -0.11
N ASN A 69 -2.80 -11.30 -0.93
CA ASN A 69 -3.41 -12.23 -1.89
C ASN A 69 -2.62 -12.31 -3.22
N VAL A 70 -1.58 -11.49 -3.40
CA VAL A 70 -0.71 -11.52 -4.57
C VAL A 70 0.50 -12.39 -4.27
N GLU A 71 0.51 -13.62 -4.80
CA GLU A 71 1.65 -14.53 -4.65
C GLU A 71 2.78 -14.20 -5.64
N THR A 72 2.43 -13.90 -6.89
CA THR A 72 3.32 -13.37 -7.92
C THR A 72 2.48 -12.59 -8.93
N THR A 73 3.13 -11.66 -9.60
CA THR A 73 2.59 -10.86 -10.69
C THR A 73 3.01 -11.39 -12.06
N GLY A 74 3.92 -12.37 -12.12
CA GLY A 74 4.50 -12.88 -13.37
C GLY A 74 5.61 -12.01 -13.95
N ASP A 75 5.92 -10.87 -13.33
CA ASP A 75 7.07 -10.02 -13.65
C ASP A 75 7.91 -9.79 -12.38
N PRO A 76 9.21 -10.14 -12.38
CA PRO A 76 10.02 -10.06 -11.17
C PRO A 76 10.17 -8.64 -10.63
N THR A 77 10.13 -7.62 -11.50
CA THR A 77 10.20 -6.22 -11.06
C THR A 77 8.89 -5.73 -10.45
N ALA A 78 7.75 -6.18 -10.98
CA ALA A 78 6.46 -5.96 -10.34
C ALA A 78 6.37 -6.69 -8.99
N ASP A 79 6.93 -7.90 -8.86
CA ASP A 79 7.01 -8.62 -7.59
C ASP A 79 7.83 -7.83 -6.55
N GLU A 80 8.98 -7.26 -6.92
CA GLU A 80 9.77 -6.38 -6.05
C GLU A 80 8.99 -5.14 -5.59
N HIS A 81 8.20 -4.55 -6.48
CA HIS A 81 7.34 -3.40 -6.14
C HIS A 81 6.19 -3.80 -5.21
N VAL A 82 5.57 -4.97 -5.42
CA VAL A 82 4.50 -5.49 -4.55
C VAL A 82 5.04 -5.82 -3.16
N GLU A 83 6.21 -6.46 -3.07
CA GLU A 83 6.86 -6.75 -1.80
C GLU A 83 7.16 -5.45 -1.04
N THR A 84 7.77 -4.47 -1.71
CA THR A 84 8.05 -3.16 -1.09
C THR A 84 6.77 -2.43 -0.66
N ALA A 85 5.72 -2.47 -1.48
CA ALA A 85 4.42 -1.89 -1.14
C ALA A 85 3.81 -2.57 0.09
N ARG A 86 3.92 -3.90 0.18
CA ARG A 86 3.43 -4.66 1.32
C ARG A 86 4.16 -4.30 2.60
N ASP A 87 5.49 -4.26 2.59
CA ASP A 87 6.29 -3.88 3.75
C ASP A 87 5.96 -2.46 4.25
N LEU A 88 5.73 -1.52 3.31
CA LEU A 88 5.29 -0.17 3.65
C LEU A 88 3.89 -0.18 4.26
N ALA A 89 2.96 -0.93 3.68
CA ALA A 89 1.59 -1.03 4.19
C ALA A 89 1.53 -1.66 5.58
N ASP A 90 2.32 -2.72 5.82
CA ASP A 90 2.47 -3.33 7.14
C ASP A 90 3.09 -2.33 8.12
N THR A 91 4.18 -1.64 7.76
CA THR A 91 4.82 -0.62 8.62
C THR A 91 3.86 0.52 9.00
N ILE A 92 3.01 0.94 8.07
CA ILE A 92 2.03 2.01 8.31
C ILE A 92 0.88 1.50 9.18
N SER A 93 0.35 0.32 8.89
CA SER A 93 -0.85 -0.22 9.52
C SER A 93 -0.61 -0.95 10.82
N GLU A 94 0.62 -1.39 11.09
CA GLU A 94 1.04 -1.84 12.41
C GLU A 94 1.11 -0.63 13.34
N PRO A 95 0.16 -0.46 14.28
CA PRO A 95 0.44 0.39 15.42
C PRO A 95 1.71 -0.16 16.10
N ASN A 96 2.41 0.65 16.88
CA ASN A 96 3.39 0.12 17.83
C ASN A 96 2.67 -0.74 18.90
N THR A 97 2.03 -1.84 18.52
CA THR A 97 1.66 -2.94 19.40
C THR A 97 2.91 -3.79 19.55
N GLY A 98 3.80 -3.33 20.43
CA GLY A 98 4.48 -4.29 21.29
C GLY A 98 3.39 -5.04 22.06
N SER A 99 2.91 -6.15 21.49
CA SER A 99 2.16 -7.12 22.27
C SER A 99 3.15 -7.84 23.17
N GLU A 100 2.89 -7.71 24.48
CA GLU A 100 3.64 -8.19 25.64
C GLU A 100 3.94 -9.69 25.69
#